data_AF-A0A9E4ABN5-F1
#
_entry.id   AF-A0A9E4ABN5-F1
#
_cell.length_a   1.000
_cell.length_b   1.000
_cell.length_c   1.000
_cell.angle_alpha   90.00
_cell.angle_beta   90.00
_cell.angle_gamma   90.00
#
_symmetry.space_group_name_H-M   'P 1'
#
loop_
_entity.id
_entity.type
_entity.pdbx_description
1 polymer ?
#
loop_
_entity_poly.entity_id
_entity_poly.type
_entity_poly.pdbx_seq_one_letter_code
_entity_poly.pdbx_strand_id
1 'polypeptide(L)'
;MARQLRMVRPNLDGLPQMEIPEGYEIRTYQEGDDVHWANVISDSFGGERTAEDARRDIMDRDVFEPEGLYFATYWGTPVGTTCAWKDTLDETEVGIVHMVGVHSAHTGHKLGRCVT
;
A
#
# COMPACT_ATOMS: atom_id res chain seq x y z
N MET A 1 -16.86 -21.10 0.33
CA MET A 1 -16.02 -19.92 0.04
C MET A 1 -16.11 -18.98 1.23
N ALA A 2 -15.03 -18.77 1.97
CA ALA A 2 -15.05 -17.86 3.12
C ALA A 2 -15.30 -16.43 2.63
N ARG A 3 -16.30 -15.75 3.22
CA ARG A 3 -16.63 -14.36 2.86
C ARG A 3 -15.54 -13.45 3.40
N GLN A 4 -14.68 -12.94 2.52
CA GLN A 4 -13.65 -11.96 2.88
C GLN A 4 -14.33 -10.71 3.46
N LEU A 5 -13.91 -10.30 4.65
CA LEU A 5 -14.35 -9.04 5.24
C LEU A 5 -13.88 -7.88 4.35
N ARG A 6 -14.84 -7.08 3.89
CA ARG A 6 -14.57 -5.84 3.13
C ARG A 6 -15.05 -4.66 3.97
N MET A 7 -14.15 -3.73 4.24
CA MET A 7 -14.52 -2.43 4.78
C MET A 7 -14.89 -1.53 3.61
N VAL A 8 -16.06 -0.89 3.67
CA VAL A 8 -16.56 -0.01 2.60
C VAL A 8 -16.75 1.38 3.17
N ARG A 9 -16.14 2.37 2.54
CA ARG A 9 -16.42 3.79 2.76
C ARG A 9 -17.29 4.28 1.60
N PRO A 10 -18.49 4.83 1.85
CA PRO A 10 -19.45 5.11 0.79
C PRO A 10 -19.11 6.36 -0.04
N ASN A 11 -18.29 7.27 0.48
CA ASN A 11 -17.83 8.47 -0.21
C ASN A 11 -16.48 8.96 0.33
N LEU A 12 -15.87 9.89 -0.39
CA LEU A 12 -14.62 10.55 -0.02
C LEU A 12 -14.86 11.84 0.80
N ASP A 13 -16.08 12.08 1.27
CA ASP A 13 -16.39 13.27 2.07
C ASP A 13 -15.79 13.13 3.48
N GLY A 14 -15.29 14.25 4.03
CA GLY A 14 -14.73 14.28 5.38
C GLY A 14 -13.50 13.39 5.56
N LEU A 15 -12.63 13.29 4.55
CA LEU A 15 -11.33 12.65 4.74
C LEU A 15 -10.57 13.38 5.85
N PRO A 16 -9.96 12.64 6.80
CA PRO A 16 -9.13 13.28 7.82
C PRO A 16 -7.98 14.01 7.15
N GLN A 17 -7.54 15.13 7.73
CA GLN A 17 -6.27 15.72 7.31
C GLN A 17 -5.14 14.72 7.56
N MET A 18 -4.32 14.52 6.54
CA MET A 18 -3.16 13.65 6.60
C MET A 18 -2.08 14.36 7.41
N GLU A 19 -1.86 13.90 8.64
CA GLU A 19 -0.73 14.32 9.47
C GLU A 19 0.39 13.29 9.32
N ILE A 20 1.41 13.64 8.54
CA ILE A 20 2.60 12.82 8.40
C ILE A 20 3.54 13.15 9.57
N PRO A 21 3.92 12.17 10.41
CA PRO A 21 4.85 12.42 11.52
C PRO A 21 6.21 12.88 11.01
N GLU A 22 6.94 13.64 11.83
CA GLU A 22 8.27 14.15 11.47
C GLU A 22 9.24 13.00 11.10
N GLY A 23 9.98 13.18 10.01
CA GLY A 23 10.91 12.19 9.47
C GLY A 23 10.26 11.14 8.56
N TYR A 24 8.92 11.14 8.45
CA TYR A 24 8.20 10.33 7.47
C TYR A 24 7.83 11.15 6.25
N GLU A 25 7.81 10.49 5.10
CA GLU A 25 7.32 11.06 3.84
C GLU A 25 6.45 10.01 3.13
N ILE A 26 5.61 10.47 2.21
CA ILE A 26 4.81 9.60 1.35
C ILE A 26 5.20 9.90 -0.09
N ARG A 27 5.51 8.85 -0.85
CA ARG A 27 5.80 8.93 -2.28
C ARG A 27 5.13 7.79 -3.02
N THR A 28 4.94 7.96 -4.33
CA THR A 28 4.48 6.88 -5.21
C THR A 28 5.63 5.95 -5.58
N TYR A 29 5.28 4.81 -6.17
CA TYR A 29 6.20 3.80 -6.66
C TYR A 29 7.19 4.39 -7.68
N GLN A 30 8.45 3.97 -7.53
CA GLN A 30 9.53 4.25 -8.46
C GLN A 30 10.15 2.92 -8.92
N GLU A 31 10.77 2.93 -10.09
CA GLU A 31 11.42 1.73 -10.62
C GLU A 31 12.49 1.21 -9.63
N GLY A 32 12.36 -0.07 -9.23
CA GLY A 32 13.22 -0.71 -8.23
C GLY A 32 12.63 -0.78 -6.80
N ASP A 33 11.39 -0.29 -6.60
CA ASP A 33 10.67 -0.46 -5.33
C ASP A 33 10.00 -1.82 -5.14
N ASP A 34 10.08 -2.70 -6.13
CA ASP A 34 9.63 -4.09 -6.04
C ASP A 34 10.32 -4.86 -4.92
N VAL A 35 11.63 -4.67 -4.77
CA VAL A 35 12.39 -5.25 -3.65
C VAL A 35 11.93 -4.66 -2.30
N HIS A 36 11.70 -3.36 -2.25
CA HIS A 36 11.24 -2.69 -1.03
C HIS A 36 9.84 -3.13 -0.63
N TRP A 37 8.94 -3.25 -1.60
CA TRP A 37 7.59 -3.75 -1.38
C TRP A 37 7.61 -5.17 -0.83
N ALA A 38 8.40 -6.06 -1.45
CA ALA A 38 8.53 -7.44 -1.01
C ALA A 38 9.02 -7.51 0.44
N ASN A 39 10.05 -6.73 0.79
CA ASN A 39 10.58 -6.67 2.16
C ASN A 39 9.54 -6.19 3.17
N VAL A 40 8.82 -5.11 2.88
CA VAL A 40 7.79 -4.56 3.80
C VAL A 40 6.66 -5.55 4.00
N ILE A 41 6.20 -6.23 2.94
CA ILE A 41 5.13 -7.23 3.04
C ILE A 41 5.59 -8.49 3.75
N SER A 42 6.81 -8.95 3.48
CA SER A 42 7.43 -10.07 4.21
C SER A 42 7.49 -9.81 5.71
N ASP A 43 7.92 -8.61 6.11
CA ASP A 43 7.97 -8.23 7.52
C ASP A 43 6.56 -8.06 8.13
N SER A 44 5.62 -7.47 7.37
CA SER A 44 4.28 -7.15 7.88
C SER A 44 3.35 -8.37 8.01
N PHE A 45 3.33 -9.25 7.00
CA PHE A 45 2.40 -10.38 6.91
C PHE A 45 3.05 -11.73 7.22
N GLY A 46 4.38 -11.76 7.34
CA GLY A 46 5.15 -12.99 7.51
C GLY A 46 5.33 -13.77 6.20
N GLY A 47 6.47 -14.45 6.09
CA GLY A 47 6.87 -15.23 4.91
C GLY A 47 7.86 -14.48 4.01
N GLU A 48 8.71 -15.23 3.30
CA GLU A 48 9.64 -14.64 2.33
C GLU A 48 8.91 -14.35 1.01
N ARG A 49 8.94 -13.08 0.60
CA ARG A 49 8.45 -12.60 -0.69
C ARG A 49 9.64 -12.03 -1.42
N THR A 50 9.72 -12.31 -2.72
CA THR A 50 10.77 -11.75 -3.57
C THR A 50 10.22 -10.63 -4.44
N ALA A 51 11.11 -9.89 -5.11
CA ALA A 51 10.72 -8.88 -6.08
C ALA A 51 9.88 -9.49 -7.23
N GLU A 52 10.17 -10.74 -7.62
CA GLU A 52 9.38 -11.47 -8.62
C GLU A 52 7.97 -11.76 -8.13
N ASP A 53 7.78 -12.12 -6.86
CA ASP A 53 6.44 -12.27 -6.28
C ASP A 53 5.70 -10.94 -6.25
N ALA A 54 6.39 -9.84 -5.91
CA ALA A 54 5.79 -8.50 -5.91
C ALA A 54 5.32 -8.09 -7.32
N ARG A 55 6.13 -8.36 -8.34
CA ARG A 55 5.75 -8.11 -9.74
C ARG A 55 4.58 -8.98 -10.15
N ARG A 56 4.65 -10.29 -9.93
CA ARG A 56 3.58 -11.21 -10.29
C ARG A 56 2.25 -10.88 -9.60
N ASP A 57 2.29 -10.54 -8.31
CA ASP A 57 1.08 -10.37 -7.50
C ASP A 57 0.49 -8.95 -7.64
N ILE A 58 1.29 -7.95 -8.04
CA ILE A 58 0.85 -6.55 -8.21
C ILE A 58 1.24 -5.97 -9.57
N MET A 59 2.54 -5.81 -9.85
CA MET A 59 3.01 -4.90 -10.91
C MET A 59 2.73 -5.39 -12.34
N ASP A 60 2.64 -6.70 -12.54
CA ASP A 60 2.35 -7.33 -13.82
C ASP A 60 0.84 -7.47 -14.07
N ARG A 61 -0.01 -6.97 -13.16
CA ARG A 61 -1.46 -6.97 -13.37
C ARG A 61 -1.83 -5.82 -14.29
N ASP A 62 -2.74 -6.07 -15.24
CA ASP A 62 -3.18 -5.04 -16.19
C ASP A 62 -3.76 -3.78 -15.52
N VAL A 63 -4.35 -3.95 -14.32
CA VAL A 63 -4.93 -2.86 -13.51
C VAL A 63 -3.91 -2.10 -12.65
N PHE A 64 -2.62 -2.45 -12.74
CA PHE A 64 -1.57 -1.80 -11.96
C PHE A 64 -1.25 -0.41 -12.52
N GLU A 65 -1.41 0.60 -11.67
CA GLU A 65 -1.01 1.97 -11.95
C GLU A 65 0.12 2.34 -10.96
N PRO A 66 1.34 2.68 -11.42
CA PRO A 66 2.45 3.10 -10.56
C PRO A 66 2.07 4.24 -9.60
N GLU A 67 1.22 5.15 -10.06
CA GLU A 67 0.69 6.27 -9.26
C GLU A 67 -0.32 5.83 -8.20
N GLY A 68 -0.84 4.60 -8.29
CA GLY A 68 -1.72 3.98 -7.30
C GLY A 68 -0.97 3.24 -6.18
N LEU A 69 0.34 3.02 -6.32
CA LEU A 69 1.15 2.36 -5.30
C LEU A 69 1.93 3.40 -4.49
N TYR A 70 1.60 3.51 -3.20
CA TYR A 70 2.18 4.48 -2.28
C TYR A 70 3.13 3.80 -1.29
N PHE A 71 4.23 4.46 -1.01
CA PHE A 71 5.19 4.09 0.02
C PHE A 71 5.26 5.17 1.08
N ALA A 72 5.18 4.76 2.34
CA ALA A 72 5.61 5.57 3.46
C ALA A 72 7.12 5.34 3.65
N THR A 73 7.92 6.38 3.54
CA THR A 73 9.35 6.33 3.82
C THR A 73 9.65 6.96 5.17
N TYR A 74 10.68 6.47 5.85
CA TYR A 74 11.26 7.10 7.04
C TYR A 74 12.72 7.39 6.72
N TRP A 75 13.11 8.67 6.70
CA TRP A 75 14.44 9.12 6.27
C TRP A 75 14.90 8.54 4.92
N GLY A 76 13.97 8.42 3.97
CA GLY A 76 14.22 7.88 2.63
C GLY A 76 14.16 6.36 2.50
N THR A 77 14.05 5.60 3.60
CA THR A 77 13.85 4.14 3.55
C THR A 77 12.36 3.80 3.53
N PRO A 78 11.85 3.01 2.57
CA PRO A 78 10.47 2.54 2.57
C PRO A 78 10.19 1.65 3.80
N VAL A 79 9.25 2.10 4.64
CA VAL A 79 8.84 1.40 5.87
C VAL A 79 7.35 1.02 5.85
N GLY A 80 6.59 1.48 4.86
CA GLY A 80 5.21 1.08 4.67
C GLY A 80 4.82 1.13 3.20
N THR A 81 3.82 0.33 2.83
CA THR A 81 3.29 0.24 1.47
C THR A 81 1.77 0.19 1.50
N THR A 82 1.13 0.75 0.49
CA THR A 82 -0.30 0.64 0.25
C THR A 82 -0.57 0.74 -1.24
N CYS A 83 -1.33 -0.21 -1.78
CA CYS A 83 -1.75 -0.19 -3.17
C CYS A 83 -3.22 0.22 -3.25
N ALA A 84 -3.49 1.31 -3.94
CA ALA A 84 -4.81 1.65 -4.44
C ALA A 84 -4.93 1.11 -5.86
N TRP A 85 -5.95 0.28 -6.11
CA TRP A 85 -6.24 -0.25 -7.43
C TRP A 85 -7.75 -0.24 -7.71
N LYS A 86 -8.11 -0.38 -8.97
CA LYS A 86 -9.50 -0.54 -9.42
C LYS A 86 -9.82 -2.03 -9.56
N ASP A 87 -11.09 -2.42 -9.40
CA ASP A 87 -11.51 -3.82 -9.57
C ASP A 87 -11.40 -4.26 -11.05
N THR A 88 -11.61 -3.32 -11.98
CA THR A 88 -11.43 -3.48 -13.43
C THR A 88 -10.83 -2.21 -14.04
N LEU A 89 -10.35 -2.28 -15.30
CA LEU A 89 -9.78 -1.12 -16.00
C LEU A 89 -10.79 0.00 -16.25
N ASP A 90 -12.07 -0.35 -16.44
CA ASP A 90 -13.16 0.59 -16.71
C ASP A 90 -13.81 1.14 -15.43
N GLU A 91 -13.43 0.63 -14.26
CA GLU A 91 -13.97 1.07 -12.97
C GLU A 91 -13.43 2.46 -12.61
N THR A 92 -14.33 3.42 -12.47
CA THR A 92 -14.00 4.84 -12.22
C THR A 92 -14.66 5.39 -10.98
N GLU A 93 -15.58 4.64 -10.35
CA GLU A 93 -16.35 5.08 -9.19
C GLU A 93 -15.81 4.49 -7.88
N VAL A 94 -15.24 3.29 -7.92
CA VAL A 94 -14.79 2.56 -6.72
C VAL A 94 -13.29 2.23 -6.76
N GLY A 95 -12.54 2.82 -5.82
CA GLY A 95 -11.16 2.44 -5.52
C GLY A 95 -11.11 1.38 -4.41
N ILE A 96 -10.25 0.38 -4.58
CA ILE A 96 -9.96 -0.63 -3.57
C ILE A 96 -8.57 -0.36 -3.02
N VAL A 97 -8.45 -0.24 -1.70
CA VAL A 97 -7.16 -0.17 -1.02
C VAL A 97 -6.77 -1.58 -0.56
N HIS A 98 -5.59 -2.04 -0.95
CA HIS A 98 -5.11 -3.39 -0.72
C HIS A 98 -3.63 -3.39 -0.33
N MET A 99 -3.19 -4.46 0.37
CA MET A 99 -1.81 -4.65 0.83
C MET A 99 -1.24 -3.48 1.64
N VAL A 100 -2.02 -2.99 2.61
CA VAL A 100 -1.55 -2.00 3.58
C VAL A 100 -0.64 -2.71 4.58
N GLY A 101 0.66 -2.45 4.50
CA GLY A 101 1.68 -3.03 5.39
C GLY A 101 2.61 -1.94 5.92
N VAL A 102 3.01 -2.06 7.18
CA VAL A 102 4.00 -1.20 7.82
C VAL A 102 4.96 -2.11 8.56
N HIS A 103 6.26 -1.87 8.39
CA HIS A 103 7.31 -2.60 9.06
C HIS A 103 7.03 -2.65 10.57
N SER A 104 7.09 -3.85 11.14
CA SER A 104 6.82 -4.19 12.53
C SER A 104 7.49 -3.23 13.54
N ALA A 105 8.73 -2.80 13.27
CA ALA A 105 9.48 -1.84 14.09
C ALA A 105 8.86 -0.43 14.15
N HIS A 106 7.98 -0.09 13.21
CA HIS A 106 7.27 1.19 13.10
C HIS A 106 5.76 1.05 13.34
N THR A 107 5.30 -0.14 13.77
CA THR A 107 3.90 -0.35 14.17
C THR A 107 3.56 0.39 15.46
N GLY A 108 2.30 0.74 15.68
CA GLY A 108 1.86 1.53 16.84
C GLY A 108 1.84 3.05 16.63
N HIS A 109 2.41 3.55 15.53
CA HIS A 109 2.42 4.98 15.18
C HIS A 109 1.22 5.44 14.30
N LYS A 110 0.18 4.63 14.18
CA LYS A 110 -1.02 4.90 13.33
C LYS A 110 -0.72 5.11 11.83
N LEU A 111 0.44 4.66 11.35
CA LEU A 111 0.85 4.84 9.95
C LEU A 111 -0.14 4.19 8.95
N GLY A 112 -0.77 3.08 9.31
CA GLY A 112 -1.85 2.48 8.52
C GLY A 112 -3.04 3.41 8.27
N ARG A 113 -3.32 4.37 9.17
CA ARG A 113 -4.35 5.41 8.99
C ARG A 113 -3.87 6.58 8.11
N CYS A 114 -2.56 6.77 7.97
CA CYS A 114 -2.03 7.81 7.08
C CYS A 114 -2.10 7.40 5.61
N VAL A 115 -2.14 6.09 5.35
CA VAL A 115 -2.11 5.52 3.99
C VAL A 115 -3.45 4.94 3.54
N THR A 116 -4.52 5.04 4.35
CA THR A 116 -5.89 4.58 4.02
C THR A 116 -6.93 5.67 4.26
#